data_AF-A0A8H8UHZ3-F1
#
_entry.id   AF-A0A8H8UHZ3-F1
#
_cell.length_a   1.000
_cell.length_b   1.000
_cell.length_c   1.000
_cell.angle_alpha   90.00
_cell.angle_beta   90.00
_cell.angle_gamma   90.00
#
_symmetry.space_group_name_H-M   'P 1'
#
loop_
_entity.id
_entity.type
_entity.pdbx_description
1 polymer ?
#
loop_
_entity_poly.entity_id
_entity_poly.type
_entity_poly.pdbx_seq_one_letter_code
_entity_poly.pdbx_strand_id
1 'polypeptide(L)'
;MEDLLPKGFRPFSVSIFSCELPQLRKQWLFYDFLSANNMSGAYDGSLFTIHPRQMHGFAGDQQDEDGAPNPWKKHSRFRIDGLKIDHLNRGVDGPFGWIHEGNVDMVADVMFPAESDDSIAKVMSDFYDRMEATVTSNRYLHILENSPHTADLDTHEERAAFKERMSREDDKRFLVMDLRVHLNDVKAAVPLFTRDLSYTNQALIRPIVAYINSQKTFIPINCRIVKRASEFDGSWTIFDSGLMEDLSAETYEAFAKDVVDSQQRMRRLKKVGFWSISLAIQALFMGMAGNVA
;
A
#
# COMPACT_ATOMS: atom_id res chain seq x y z
N MET A 1 11.97 -26.69 1.12
CA MET A 1 12.18 -25.40 1.81
C MET A 1 12.86 -24.37 0.92
N GLU A 2 13.28 -24.72 -0.32
CA GLU A 2 13.87 -23.79 -1.29
C GLU A 2 12.84 -22.97 -2.10
N ASP A 3 11.54 -23.33 -2.08
CA ASP A 3 10.50 -22.65 -2.88
C ASP A 3 9.85 -21.43 -2.20
N LEU A 4 10.25 -21.07 -0.97
CA LEU A 4 9.69 -19.92 -0.25
C LEU A 4 10.49 -18.62 -0.46
N LEU A 5 11.63 -18.69 -1.15
CA LEU A 5 12.49 -17.54 -1.42
C LEU A 5 12.35 -17.10 -2.88
N PRO A 6 12.18 -15.78 -3.15
CA PRO A 6 12.24 -15.29 -4.53
C PRO A 6 13.59 -15.67 -5.15
N LYS A 7 13.56 -16.30 -6.33
CA LYS A 7 14.74 -16.95 -6.94
C LYS A 7 15.99 -16.06 -6.91
N GLY A 8 17.05 -16.56 -6.29
CA GLY A 8 18.34 -15.87 -6.19
C GLY A 8 18.43 -14.73 -5.16
N PHE A 9 17.50 -14.64 -4.20
CA PHE A 9 17.68 -13.78 -3.03
C PHE A 9 18.75 -14.37 -2.09
N ARG A 10 19.52 -13.51 -1.41
CA ARG A 10 20.52 -13.97 -0.45
C ARG A 10 19.84 -14.66 0.74
N PRO A 11 20.50 -15.62 1.40
CA PRO A 11 20.01 -16.11 2.67
C PRO A 11 19.86 -14.97 3.68
N PHE A 12 18.77 -15.00 4.44
CA PHE A 12 18.52 -14.10 5.55
C PHE A 12 17.91 -14.88 6.72
N SER A 13 18.04 -14.30 7.91
CA SER A 13 17.51 -14.93 9.12
C SER A 13 16.13 -14.38 9.44
N VAL A 14 15.22 -15.26 9.85
CA VAL A 14 13.94 -14.87 10.46
C VAL A 14 13.89 -15.52 11.82
N SER A 15 13.60 -14.73 12.84
CA SER A 15 13.50 -15.20 14.22
C SER A 15 12.21 -14.68 14.82
N ILE A 16 11.47 -15.56 15.48
CA ILE A 16 10.28 -15.20 16.27
C ILE A 16 10.68 -15.32 17.74
N PHE A 17 10.59 -14.21 18.47
CA PHE A 17 10.91 -14.17 19.89
C PHE A 17 9.70 -14.51 20.76
N SER A 18 8.53 -14.04 20.34
CA SER A 18 7.24 -14.33 20.98
C SER A 18 6.16 -14.35 19.91
N CYS A 19 5.22 -15.29 20.00
CA CYS A 19 4.10 -15.36 19.08
C CYS A 19 2.90 -16.02 19.78
N GLU A 20 1.80 -15.28 19.81
CA GLU A 20 0.50 -15.70 20.31
C GLU A 20 -0.52 -15.49 19.18
N LEU A 21 -1.04 -16.61 18.67
CA LEU A 21 -2.02 -16.62 17.59
C LEU A 21 -3.38 -17.09 18.13
N PRO A 22 -4.49 -16.49 17.69
CA PRO A 22 -5.82 -16.99 18.04
C PRO A 22 -6.09 -18.37 17.41
N GLN A 23 -5.51 -18.62 16.23
CA GLN A 23 -5.59 -19.88 15.48
C GLN A 23 -4.39 -19.98 14.53
N LEU A 24 -4.06 -21.20 14.09
CA LEU A 24 -2.99 -21.45 13.12
C LEU A 24 -3.43 -22.50 12.09
N ARG A 25 -3.83 -22.06 10.91
CA ARG A 25 -4.29 -22.90 9.81
C ARG A 25 -3.28 -22.85 8.68
N LYS A 26 -2.84 -24.03 8.20
CA LYS A 26 -1.87 -24.15 7.10
C LYS A 26 -2.29 -23.39 5.83
N GLN A 27 -3.59 -23.45 5.51
CA GLN A 27 -4.15 -22.82 4.31
C GLN A 27 -4.24 -21.29 4.44
N TRP A 28 -4.33 -20.75 5.66
CA TRP A 28 -4.50 -19.32 5.93
C TRP A 28 -3.30 -18.74 6.69
N LEU A 29 -2.11 -19.29 6.44
CA LEU A 29 -0.95 -19.08 7.29
C LEU A 29 -0.60 -17.60 7.44
N PHE A 30 -0.48 -16.88 6.33
CA PHE A 30 -0.12 -15.47 6.33
C PHE A 30 -1.18 -14.60 7.03
N TYR A 31 -2.46 -14.86 6.75
CA TYR A 31 -3.58 -14.18 7.40
C TYR A 31 -3.59 -14.39 8.91
N ASP A 32 -3.39 -15.63 9.36
CA ASP A 32 -3.41 -15.98 10.77
C ASP A 32 -2.27 -15.27 11.52
N PHE A 33 -1.07 -15.16 10.93
CA PHE A 33 0.04 -14.36 11.47
C PHE A 33 -0.24 -12.85 11.50
N LEU A 34 -0.80 -12.26 10.44
CA LEU A 34 -1.21 -10.85 10.45
C LEU A 34 -2.23 -10.57 11.58
N SER A 35 -3.10 -11.56 11.85
CA SER A 35 -4.12 -11.49 12.89
C SER A 35 -3.63 -11.89 14.29
N ALA A 36 -2.31 -12.03 14.51
CA ALA A 36 -1.72 -12.40 15.80
C ALA A 36 -2.22 -11.51 16.95
N ASN A 37 -2.40 -12.09 18.15
CA ASN A 37 -2.66 -11.31 19.37
C ASN A 37 -1.42 -10.56 19.80
N ASN A 38 -0.27 -11.23 19.75
CA ASN A 38 1.01 -10.62 19.99
C ASN A 38 2.06 -11.37 19.17
N MET A 39 2.93 -10.66 18.47
CA MET A 39 4.06 -11.27 17.79
C MET A 39 5.24 -10.31 17.83
N SER A 40 6.42 -10.83 18.14
CA SER A 40 7.66 -10.08 18.05
C SER A 40 8.77 -10.96 17.50
N GLY A 41 9.68 -10.34 16.77
CA GLY A 41 10.77 -11.06 16.14
C GLY A 41 11.74 -10.14 15.42
N ALA A 42 12.62 -10.76 14.65
CA ALA A 42 13.54 -10.10 13.76
C ALA A 42 13.45 -10.73 12.37
N TYR A 43 13.37 -9.88 11.34
CA TYR A 43 13.40 -10.26 9.94
C TYR A 43 14.64 -9.62 9.31
N ASP A 44 15.64 -10.44 8.99
CA ASP A 44 16.96 -10.03 8.51
C ASP A 44 17.63 -8.97 9.41
N GLY A 45 17.54 -9.19 10.73
CA GLY A 45 18.04 -8.27 11.76
C GLY A 45 17.14 -7.07 12.05
N SER A 46 16.09 -6.84 11.26
CA SER A 46 15.12 -5.74 11.46
C SER A 46 14.02 -6.18 12.42
N LEU A 47 13.85 -5.46 13.53
CA LEU A 47 12.85 -5.81 14.54
C LEU A 47 11.45 -5.56 14.01
N PHE A 48 10.55 -6.51 14.24
CA PHE A 48 9.13 -6.36 13.94
C PHE A 48 8.25 -6.71 15.14
N THR A 49 7.07 -6.10 15.17
CA THR A 49 6.04 -6.36 16.17
C THR A 49 4.65 -6.38 15.55
N ILE A 50 3.77 -7.22 16.08
CA ILE A 50 2.33 -7.23 15.84
C ILE A 50 1.66 -7.17 17.21
N HIS A 51 0.79 -6.19 17.41
CA HIS A 51 0.03 -6.06 18.65
C HIS A 51 -1.37 -5.50 18.34
N PRO A 52 -2.36 -5.73 19.21
CA PRO A 52 -3.69 -5.17 19.02
C PRO A 52 -3.59 -3.65 19.15
N ARG A 53 -4.22 -2.91 18.26
CA ARG A 53 -4.21 -1.46 18.34
C ARG A 53 -5.06 -1.04 19.54
N GLN A 54 -4.42 -0.60 20.62
CA GLN A 54 -5.12 0.02 21.76
C GLN A 54 -5.68 1.37 21.31
N MET A 55 -6.97 1.40 20.97
CA MET A 55 -7.69 2.63 20.73
C MET A 55 -8.05 3.20 22.11
N HIS A 56 -7.44 4.32 22.52
CA HIS A 56 -7.92 5.09 23.69
C HIS A 56 -9.40 5.43 23.42
N GLY A 57 -10.30 4.78 24.15
CA GLY A 57 -11.76 4.83 23.92
C GLY A 57 -12.44 3.46 23.90
N PHE A 58 -11.71 2.36 23.65
CA PHE A 58 -12.25 0.99 23.69
C PHE A 58 -11.95 0.31 25.03
N ALA A 59 -12.34 0.95 26.13
CA ALA A 59 -12.68 0.19 27.33
C ALA A 59 -14.00 -0.51 27.01
N GLY A 60 -14.11 -1.80 27.32
CA GLY A 60 -15.26 -2.61 26.93
C GLY A 60 -16.59 -1.95 27.28
N ASP A 61 -17.30 -1.50 26.25
CA ASP A 61 -18.74 -1.44 26.26
C ASP A 61 -19.25 -1.51 24.82
N GLN A 62 -20.20 -2.41 24.60
CA GLN A 62 -20.96 -2.50 23.38
C GLN A 62 -21.96 -1.35 23.37
N GLN A 63 -21.62 -0.22 22.75
CA GLN A 63 -22.60 0.71 22.16
C GLN A 63 -21.85 1.84 21.46
N ASP A 64 -21.68 1.72 20.14
CA ASP A 64 -21.72 2.92 19.31
C ASP A 64 -23.10 3.55 19.54
N GLU A 65 -23.14 4.85 19.84
CA GLU A 65 -24.33 5.64 20.21
C GLU A 65 -25.48 5.63 19.16
N ASP A 66 -25.31 4.92 18.03
CA ASP A 66 -26.27 4.80 16.93
C ASP A 66 -26.76 3.35 16.64
N GLY A 67 -26.40 2.34 17.44
CA GLY A 67 -26.89 0.97 17.25
C GLY A 67 -26.47 0.30 15.93
N ALA A 68 -25.53 0.90 15.19
CA ALA A 68 -24.95 0.29 14.01
C ALA A 68 -23.95 -0.82 14.42
N PRO A 69 -24.01 -2.01 13.82
CA PRO A 69 -23.05 -3.06 14.11
C PRO A 69 -21.64 -2.62 13.65
N ASN A 70 -20.60 -3.03 14.38
CA ASN A 70 -19.20 -2.77 14.01
C ASN A 70 -18.74 -3.81 12.96
N PRO A 71 -18.27 -3.39 11.76
CA PRO A 71 -17.82 -4.32 10.72
C PRO A 71 -16.52 -5.05 11.07
N TRP A 72 -15.79 -4.61 12.10
CA TRP A 72 -14.45 -5.08 12.41
C TRP A 72 -14.43 -6.00 13.63
N LYS A 73 -13.84 -7.19 13.47
CA LYS A 73 -13.52 -8.10 14.58
C LYS A 73 -12.37 -7.57 15.43
N LYS A 74 -11.34 -7.07 14.75
CA LYS A 74 -10.03 -6.81 15.35
C LYS A 74 -9.28 -5.72 14.58
N HIS A 75 -8.59 -4.89 15.34
CA HIS A 75 -7.59 -3.96 14.82
C HIS A 75 -6.21 -4.40 15.31
N SER A 76 -5.30 -4.64 14.38
CA SER A 76 -3.91 -5.02 14.66
C SER A 76 -2.97 -3.94 14.12
N ARG A 77 -1.86 -3.70 14.82
CA ARG A 77 -0.78 -2.85 14.36
C ARG A 77 0.45 -3.69 14.15
N PHE A 78 0.88 -3.77 12.89
CA PHE A 78 2.18 -4.29 12.51
C PHE A 78 3.17 -3.14 12.38
N ARG A 79 4.38 -3.35 12.88
CA ARG A 79 5.50 -2.42 12.72
C ARG A 79 6.77 -3.20 12.42
N ILE A 80 7.56 -2.71 11.48
CA ILE A 80 8.93 -3.15 11.23
C ILE A 80 9.80 -1.92 10.96
N ASP A 81 10.97 -1.87 11.59
CA ASP A 81 11.89 -0.73 11.46
C ASP A 81 13.23 -1.19 10.85
N GLY A 82 13.77 -0.40 9.92
CA GLY A 82 15.09 -0.60 9.32
C GLY A 82 15.18 -1.74 8.31
N LEU A 83 14.06 -2.18 7.74
CA LEU A 83 14.04 -3.26 6.77
C LEU A 83 14.80 -2.84 5.50
N LYS A 84 15.82 -3.60 5.12
CA LYS A 84 16.52 -3.35 3.85
C LYS A 84 15.54 -3.41 2.68
N ILE A 85 15.65 -2.43 1.77
CA ILE A 85 14.73 -2.29 0.64
C ILE A 85 14.78 -3.50 -0.31
N ASP A 86 15.88 -4.26 -0.33
CA ASP A 86 16.05 -5.46 -1.16
C ASP A 86 14.94 -6.52 -0.96
N HIS A 87 14.34 -6.57 0.23
CA HIS A 87 13.20 -7.43 0.54
C HIS A 87 11.88 -7.02 -0.13
N LEU A 88 11.74 -5.76 -0.53
CA LEU A 88 10.56 -5.26 -1.25
C LEU A 88 10.78 -5.22 -2.78
N ASN A 89 12.02 -5.24 -3.24
CA ASN A 89 12.32 -4.94 -4.64
C ASN A 89 12.35 -6.18 -5.54
N ARG A 90 12.37 -7.38 -4.98
CA ARG A 90 12.65 -8.60 -5.74
C ARG A 90 11.38 -9.36 -6.11
N GLY A 91 11.23 -9.62 -7.40
CA GLY A 91 10.04 -10.29 -7.95
C GLY A 91 8.81 -9.38 -8.01
N VAL A 92 8.99 -8.08 -7.78
CA VAL A 92 7.92 -7.08 -7.78
C VAL A 92 8.20 -6.08 -8.88
N ASP A 93 7.20 -5.89 -9.72
CA ASP A 93 7.18 -4.85 -10.73
C ASP A 93 6.83 -3.48 -10.12
N GLY A 94 7.25 -2.40 -10.78
CA GLY A 94 6.94 -1.03 -10.35
C GLY A 94 7.95 -0.39 -9.37
N PRO A 95 7.53 0.57 -8.52
CA PRO A 95 8.44 1.49 -7.85
C PRO A 95 9.46 0.85 -6.92
N PHE A 96 9.09 -0.20 -6.19
CA PHE A 96 10.03 -0.94 -5.35
C PHE A 96 11.14 -1.56 -6.20
N GLY A 97 10.81 -2.17 -7.33
CA GLY A 97 11.80 -2.70 -8.28
C GLY A 97 12.77 -1.66 -8.86
N TRP A 98 12.44 -0.37 -8.82
CA TRP A 98 13.32 0.72 -9.29
C TRP A 98 14.34 1.14 -8.23
N ILE A 99 13.99 0.97 -6.96
CA ILE A 99 14.86 1.28 -5.84
C ILE A 99 15.84 0.10 -5.68
N HIS A 100 17.11 0.37 -5.40
CA HIS A 100 18.12 -0.69 -5.23
C HIS A 100 18.97 -0.53 -3.98
N GLU A 101 18.84 0.61 -3.30
CA GLU A 101 19.55 0.91 -2.05
C GLU A 101 18.63 1.71 -1.12
N GLY A 102 18.82 1.55 0.19
CA GLY A 102 18.07 2.21 1.25
C GLY A 102 17.42 1.22 2.22
N ASN A 103 16.74 1.75 3.23
CA ASN A 103 15.98 0.99 4.21
C ASN A 103 14.56 1.53 4.33
N VAL A 104 13.67 0.74 4.93
CA VAL A 104 12.26 1.05 5.06
C VAL A 104 11.79 0.82 6.48
N ASP A 105 11.08 1.81 7.01
CA ASP A 105 10.24 1.63 8.20
C ASP A 105 8.79 1.52 7.76
N MET A 106 8.06 0.51 8.24
CA MET A 106 6.65 0.30 7.90
C MET A 106 5.82 0.19 9.17
N VAL A 107 4.67 0.87 9.16
CA VAL A 107 3.60 0.71 10.14
C VAL A 107 2.31 0.42 9.39
N ALA A 108 1.70 -0.74 9.65
CA ALA A 108 0.42 -1.14 9.10
C ALA A 108 -0.62 -1.22 10.21
N ASP A 109 -1.72 -0.47 10.08
CA ASP A 109 -2.92 -0.68 10.86
C ASP A 109 -3.89 -1.55 10.06
N VAL A 110 -4.07 -2.81 10.50
CA VAL A 110 -4.86 -3.83 9.83
C VAL A 110 -6.20 -4.01 10.53
N MET A 111 -7.28 -3.90 9.77
CA MET A 111 -8.67 -4.06 10.20
C MET A 111 -9.21 -5.38 9.65
N PHE A 112 -9.46 -6.32 10.56
CA PHE A 112 -9.97 -7.64 10.23
C PHE A 112 -11.50 -7.63 10.28
N PRO A 113 -12.19 -8.16 9.26
CA PRO A 113 -13.65 -8.18 9.22
C PRO A 113 -14.22 -9.10 10.31
N ALA A 114 -15.42 -8.75 10.79
CA ALA A 114 -16.22 -9.61 11.67
C ALA A 114 -16.51 -10.97 11.01
N GLU A 115 -16.59 -12.02 11.83
CA GLU A 115 -17.20 -13.28 11.38
C GLU A 115 -18.71 -13.03 11.21
N SER A 116 -19.26 -13.46 10.08
CA SER A 116 -20.65 -13.20 9.74
C SER A 116 -21.57 -14.11 10.56
N ASP A 117 -22.27 -13.55 11.54
CA ASP A 117 -23.58 -14.07 11.92
C ASP A 117 -24.58 -13.61 10.85
N ASP A 118 -25.48 -14.50 10.39
CA ASP A 118 -26.45 -14.22 9.31
C ASP A 118 -27.26 -12.93 9.54
N SER A 119 -27.44 -12.55 10.80
CA SER A 119 -28.15 -11.33 11.23
C SER A 119 -27.37 -10.02 10.97
N ILE A 120 -26.03 -10.05 10.95
CA ILE A 120 -25.17 -8.86 10.78
C ILE A 120 -24.82 -8.65 9.31
N ALA A 121 -24.78 -9.73 8.52
CA ALA A 121 -24.44 -9.69 7.10
C ALA A 121 -25.35 -8.75 6.28
N LYS A 122 -26.65 -8.67 6.61
CA LYS A 122 -27.61 -7.82 5.91
C LYS A 122 -27.40 -6.32 6.17
N VAL A 123 -26.90 -5.94 7.35
CA VAL A 123 -26.63 -4.54 7.70
C VAL A 123 -25.27 -4.09 7.12
N MET A 124 -24.37 -5.05 6.91
CA MET A 124 -23.02 -4.79 6.39
C MET A 124 -22.93 -4.76 4.86
N SER A 125 -24.03 -5.03 4.14
CA SER A 125 -24.03 -5.04 2.67
C SER A 125 -23.57 -3.71 2.09
N ASP A 126 -24.12 -2.59 2.59
CA ASP A 126 -23.82 -1.25 2.08
C ASP A 126 -22.37 -0.85 2.35
N PHE A 127 -21.80 -1.33 3.47
CA PHE A 127 -20.40 -1.11 3.80
C PHE A 127 -19.49 -1.90 2.84
N TYR A 128 -19.79 -3.19 2.63
CA TYR A 128 -19.02 -4.04 1.73
C TYR A 128 -19.16 -3.65 0.26
N ASP A 129 -20.32 -3.17 -0.18
CA ASP A 129 -20.52 -2.70 -1.56
C ASP A 129 -19.68 -1.43 -1.85
N ARG A 130 -19.50 -0.54 -0.87
CA ARG A 130 -18.56 0.61 -0.98
C ARG A 130 -17.10 0.17 -1.04
N MET A 131 -16.73 -0.82 -0.23
CA MET A 131 -15.37 -1.38 -0.28
C MET A 131 -15.11 -2.06 -1.62
N GLU A 132 -16.08 -2.80 -2.15
CA GLU A 132 -16.01 -3.44 -3.46
C GLU A 132 -15.79 -2.43 -4.60
N ALA A 133 -16.45 -1.27 -4.55
CA ALA A 133 -16.19 -0.19 -5.50
C ALA A 133 -14.73 0.30 -5.46
N THR A 134 -14.09 0.25 -4.29
CA THR A 134 -12.67 0.63 -4.13
C THR A 134 -11.74 -0.46 -4.65
N VAL A 135 -12.03 -1.72 -4.34
CA VAL A 135 -11.25 -2.89 -4.81
C VAL A 135 -11.33 -3.05 -6.33
N THR A 136 -12.49 -2.79 -6.93
CA THR A 136 -12.69 -2.92 -8.38
C THR A 136 -11.93 -1.87 -9.19
N SER A 137 -11.66 -0.68 -8.63
CA SER A 137 -10.81 0.33 -9.26
C SER A 137 -9.33 -0.07 -9.33
N ASN A 138 -8.81 -0.83 -8.36
CA ASN A 138 -7.38 -1.19 -8.28
C ASN A 138 -7.04 -2.59 -8.80
N ARG A 139 -7.96 -3.58 -8.76
CA ARG A 139 -7.60 -5.01 -8.98
C ARG A 139 -8.34 -5.72 -10.13
N TYR A 140 -9.63 -5.48 -10.32
CA TYR A 140 -10.44 -6.39 -11.16
C TYR A 140 -10.18 -6.30 -12.66
N LEU A 141 -9.77 -5.13 -13.18
CA LEU A 141 -9.41 -5.03 -14.61
C LEU A 141 -8.16 -5.84 -14.93
N HIS A 142 -7.21 -5.93 -14.00
CA HIS A 142 -5.89 -6.50 -14.24
C HIS A 142 -5.84 -8.02 -14.08
N ILE A 143 -6.64 -8.62 -13.17
CA ILE A 143 -6.75 -10.08 -13.04
C ILE A 143 -7.48 -10.69 -14.25
N LEU A 144 -8.49 -9.99 -14.80
CA LEU A 144 -9.23 -10.47 -15.98
C LEU A 144 -8.38 -10.44 -17.26
N GLU A 145 -7.39 -9.55 -17.34
CA GLU A 145 -6.51 -9.41 -18.51
C GLU A 145 -5.43 -10.51 -18.59
N ASN A 146 -5.04 -11.09 -17.45
CA ASN A 146 -3.92 -12.05 -17.35
C ASN A 146 -4.29 -13.46 -16.86
N SER A 147 -5.58 -13.77 -16.63
CA SER A 147 -5.97 -15.12 -16.19
C SER A 147 -5.99 -16.11 -17.38
N PRO A 148 -5.31 -17.27 -17.31
CA PRO A 148 -5.37 -18.26 -18.39
C PRO A 148 -6.78 -18.81 -18.64
N HIS A 149 -7.71 -18.61 -17.70
CA HIS A 149 -9.12 -19.01 -17.81
C HIS A 149 -10.02 -17.98 -18.52
N THR A 150 -9.53 -16.78 -18.82
CA THR A 150 -10.27 -15.77 -19.61
C THR A 150 -9.83 -15.70 -21.07
N ALA A 151 -8.75 -16.40 -21.42
CA ALA A 151 -8.24 -16.49 -22.79
C ALA A 151 -9.23 -17.17 -23.76
N ASP A 152 -10.10 -18.05 -23.24
CA ASP A 152 -11.12 -18.80 -24.00
C ASP A 152 -12.52 -18.13 -23.99
N LEU A 153 -12.67 -16.96 -23.36
CA LEU A 153 -13.95 -16.23 -23.29
C LEU A 153 -14.01 -15.18 -24.42
N ASP A 154 -14.59 -15.59 -25.55
CA ASP A 154 -14.66 -14.81 -26.80
C ASP A 154 -15.69 -13.66 -26.76
N THR A 155 -16.70 -13.73 -25.87
CA THR A 155 -17.77 -12.72 -25.81
C THR A 155 -17.79 -11.88 -24.53
N HIS A 156 -18.19 -10.62 -24.66
CA HIS A 156 -18.33 -9.68 -23.54
C HIS A 156 -19.40 -10.13 -22.52
N GLU A 157 -20.41 -10.88 -22.98
CA GLU A 157 -21.49 -11.41 -22.13
C GLU A 157 -21.02 -12.58 -21.26
N GLU A 158 -20.22 -13.49 -21.80
CA GLU A 158 -19.63 -14.61 -21.03
C GLU A 158 -18.64 -14.11 -19.97
N ARG A 159 -17.84 -13.08 -20.30
CA ARG A 159 -16.96 -12.42 -19.31
C ARG A 159 -17.75 -11.74 -18.20
N ALA A 160 -18.87 -11.11 -18.52
CA ALA A 160 -19.75 -10.48 -17.54
C ALA A 160 -20.45 -11.51 -16.64
N ALA A 161 -20.93 -12.62 -17.20
CA ALA A 161 -21.58 -13.70 -16.46
C ALA A 161 -20.59 -14.47 -15.56
N PHE A 162 -19.38 -14.74 -16.04
CA PHE A 162 -18.29 -15.32 -15.24
C PHE A 162 -17.92 -14.40 -14.08
N LYS A 163 -17.81 -13.10 -14.34
CA LYS A 163 -17.56 -12.06 -13.32
C LYS A 163 -18.65 -12.01 -12.26
N GLU A 164 -19.93 -12.07 -12.67
CA GLU A 164 -21.07 -12.06 -11.75
C GLU A 164 -21.19 -13.36 -10.95
N ARG A 165 -20.76 -14.50 -11.51
CA ARG A 165 -20.72 -15.78 -10.81
C ARG A 165 -19.59 -15.82 -9.78
N MET A 166 -18.39 -15.40 -10.15
CA MET A 166 -17.27 -15.28 -9.20
C MET A 166 -17.59 -14.30 -8.07
N SER A 167 -18.18 -13.13 -8.40
CA SER A 167 -18.60 -12.13 -7.40
C SER A 167 -19.68 -12.64 -6.43
N ARG A 168 -20.51 -13.61 -6.86
CA ARG A 168 -21.52 -14.27 -6.00
C ARG A 168 -20.95 -15.39 -5.13
N GLU A 169 -19.91 -16.07 -5.60
CA GLU A 169 -19.24 -17.15 -4.87
C GLU A 169 -18.16 -16.61 -3.91
N ASP A 170 -17.60 -15.42 -4.17
CA ASP A 170 -16.58 -14.79 -3.33
C ASP A 170 -17.17 -14.21 -2.04
N ASP A 171 -16.47 -14.49 -0.95
CA ASP A 171 -16.75 -13.94 0.36
C ASP A 171 -16.54 -12.41 0.36
N LYS A 172 -17.62 -11.64 0.58
CA LYS A 172 -17.60 -10.17 0.62
C LYS A 172 -16.89 -9.57 1.84
N ARG A 173 -16.22 -10.36 2.67
CA ARG A 173 -15.41 -9.86 3.78
C ARG A 173 -14.16 -9.17 3.26
N PHE A 174 -14.03 -7.87 3.54
CA PHE A 174 -12.84 -7.09 3.20
C PHE A 174 -11.95 -6.88 4.43
N LEU A 175 -10.66 -7.07 4.24
CA LEU A 175 -9.59 -6.66 5.13
C LEU A 175 -9.06 -5.31 4.64
N VAL A 176 -8.85 -4.37 5.57
CA VAL A 176 -8.31 -3.05 5.24
C VAL A 176 -6.99 -2.83 5.94
N MET A 177 -5.99 -2.32 5.21
CA MET A 177 -4.66 -2.04 5.72
C MET A 177 -4.31 -0.58 5.45
N ASP A 178 -4.22 0.23 6.51
CA ASP A 178 -3.68 1.58 6.41
C ASP A 178 -2.15 1.48 6.65
N LEU A 179 -1.38 1.70 5.58
CA LEU A 179 0.06 1.55 5.59
C LEU A 179 0.76 2.91 5.57
N ARG A 180 1.76 3.04 6.44
CA ARG A 180 2.69 4.16 6.48
C ARG A 180 4.09 3.62 6.27
N VAL A 181 4.69 3.97 5.14
CA VAL A 181 6.01 3.52 4.70
C VAL A 181 6.94 4.73 4.69
N HIS A 182 8.07 4.62 5.36
CA HIS A 182 9.13 5.62 5.32
C HIS A 182 10.32 5.02 4.59
N LEU A 183 10.61 5.57 3.41
CA LEU A 183 11.77 5.19 2.62
C LEU A 183 12.96 6.04 3.02
N ASN A 184 13.98 5.45 3.64
CA ASN A 184 15.14 6.13 4.17
C ASN A 184 16.35 5.96 3.26
N ASP A 185 17.01 7.08 2.93
CA ASP A 185 18.25 7.13 2.12
C ASP A 185 18.20 6.33 0.81
N VAL A 186 17.03 6.31 0.16
CA VAL A 186 16.80 5.46 -1.02
C VAL A 186 17.49 5.95 -2.28
N LYS A 187 17.97 5.00 -3.10
CA LYS A 187 18.47 5.24 -4.46
C LYS A 187 17.70 4.43 -5.47
N ALA A 188 17.27 5.09 -6.54
CA ALA A 188 16.49 4.50 -7.62
C ALA A 188 17.20 4.61 -8.97
N ALA A 189 16.97 3.62 -9.83
CA ALA A 189 17.41 3.59 -11.21
C ALA A 189 16.19 3.41 -12.13
N VAL A 190 16.30 3.94 -13.35
CA VAL A 190 15.25 3.73 -14.35
C VAL A 190 15.27 2.25 -14.77
N PRO A 191 14.11 1.55 -14.76
CA PRO A 191 14.06 0.16 -15.18
C PRO A 191 14.46 0.00 -16.65
N LEU A 192 15.21 -1.06 -16.96
CA LEU A 192 15.55 -1.43 -18.33
C LEU A 192 14.33 -2.13 -18.95
N PHE A 193 13.48 -1.37 -19.65
CA PHE A 193 12.37 -1.81 -20.50
C PHE A 193 11.51 -2.97 -19.97
N THR A 194 10.32 -2.64 -19.48
CA THR A 194 9.27 -3.61 -19.13
C THR A 194 8.04 -3.30 -19.98
N ARG A 195 7.73 -4.18 -20.95
CA ARG A 195 6.50 -4.08 -21.76
C ARG A 195 5.24 -4.48 -20.98
N ASP A 196 5.42 -5.01 -19.77
CA ASP A 196 4.40 -5.75 -19.05
C ASP A 196 3.84 -5.00 -17.83
N LEU A 197 4.18 -3.71 -17.65
CA LEU A 197 3.67 -2.92 -16.54
C LEU A 197 2.30 -2.33 -16.87
N SER A 198 1.23 -2.96 -16.40
CA SER A 198 -0.14 -2.51 -16.67
C SER A 198 -0.49 -1.19 -15.96
N TYR A 199 -0.05 -0.98 -14.71
CA TYR A 199 -0.45 0.19 -13.91
C TYR A 199 0.54 1.37 -13.95
N THR A 200 1.70 1.22 -14.60
CA THR A 200 2.71 2.30 -14.63
C THR A 200 2.67 3.08 -15.93
N ASN A 201 2.59 4.40 -15.84
CA ASN A 201 2.73 5.28 -16.98
C ASN A 201 4.22 5.56 -17.26
N GLN A 202 4.68 5.18 -18.45
CA GLN A 202 6.09 5.36 -18.87
C GLN A 202 6.55 6.83 -18.79
N ALA A 203 5.64 7.80 -18.94
CA ALA A 203 5.96 9.22 -18.84
C ALA A 203 6.38 9.65 -17.42
N LEU A 204 5.89 8.97 -16.38
CA LEU A 204 6.15 9.32 -14.98
C LEU A 204 7.36 8.60 -14.38
N ILE A 205 7.84 7.52 -15.02
CA ILE A 205 9.00 6.74 -14.53
C ILE A 205 10.21 7.63 -14.26
N ARG A 206 10.67 8.39 -15.25
CA ARG A 206 11.87 9.23 -15.11
C ARG A 206 11.67 10.35 -14.07
N PRO A 207 10.56 11.10 -14.07
CA PRO A 207 10.24 12.04 -12.99
C PRO A 207 10.23 11.41 -11.59
N ILE A 208 9.64 10.23 -11.41
CA ILE A 208 9.60 9.53 -10.12
C ILE A 208 11.00 9.14 -9.67
N VAL A 209 11.80 8.52 -10.54
CA VAL A 209 13.18 8.15 -10.21
C VAL A 209 14.02 9.39 -9.86
N ALA A 210 13.86 10.49 -10.61
CA ALA A 210 14.51 11.75 -10.29
C ALA A 210 14.06 12.33 -8.95
N TYR A 211 12.77 12.24 -8.62
CA TYR A 211 12.22 12.66 -7.34
C TYR A 211 12.81 11.84 -6.19
N ILE A 212 12.79 10.52 -6.28
CA ILE A 212 13.37 9.62 -5.27
C ILE A 212 14.83 10.02 -4.98
N ASN A 213 15.64 10.13 -6.03
CA ASN A 213 17.07 10.48 -5.89
C ASN A 213 17.33 11.92 -5.42
N SER A 214 16.34 12.81 -5.54
CA SER A 214 16.45 14.21 -5.07
C SER A 214 16.21 14.37 -3.57
N GLN A 215 15.55 13.38 -2.95
CA GLN A 215 15.26 13.39 -1.53
C GLN A 215 16.47 12.91 -0.73
N LYS A 216 16.81 13.62 0.35
CA LYS A 216 18.03 13.39 1.14
C LYS A 216 17.81 12.80 2.52
N THR A 217 16.57 12.74 3.00
CA THR A 217 16.26 12.28 4.36
C THR A 217 15.40 11.02 4.30
N PHE A 218 14.10 11.21 4.04
CA PHE A 218 13.16 10.12 3.87
C PHE A 218 12.01 10.55 2.97
N ILE A 219 11.32 9.57 2.40
CA ILE A 219 10.09 9.78 1.64
C ILE A 219 8.94 9.10 2.38
N PRO A 220 7.99 9.87 2.94
CA PRO A 220 6.80 9.29 3.56
C PRO A 220 5.79 8.89 2.49
N ILE A 221 5.30 7.66 2.57
CA ILE A 221 4.26 7.12 1.70
C ILE A 221 3.13 6.63 2.59
N ASN A 222 1.94 7.16 2.35
CA ASN A 222 0.72 6.76 3.04
C ASN A 222 -0.21 6.15 2.00
N CYS A 223 -0.57 4.88 2.18
CA CYS A 223 -1.51 4.20 1.32
C CYS A 223 -2.51 3.39 2.12
N ARG A 224 -3.67 3.14 1.51
CA ARG A 224 -4.73 2.31 2.08
C ARG A 224 -5.03 1.18 1.11
N ILE A 225 -4.80 -0.04 1.55
CA ILE A 225 -5.07 -1.24 0.76
C ILE A 225 -6.37 -1.85 1.27
N VAL A 226 -7.28 -2.16 0.35
CA VAL A 226 -8.53 -2.89 0.63
C VAL A 226 -8.44 -4.20 -0.13
N LYS A 227 -8.61 -5.31 0.57
CA LYS A 227 -8.37 -6.65 0.03
C LYS A 227 -9.46 -7.60 0.48
N ARG A 228 -9.89 -8.55 -0.36
CA ARG A 228 -10.85 -9.57 0.08
C ARG A 228 -10.15 -10.53 1.05
N ALA A 229 -10.86 -11.00 2.06
CA ALA A 229 -10.35 -12.01 2.97
C ALA A 229 -10.03 -13.32 2.22
N SER A 230 -10.86 -13.69 1.23
CA SER A 230 -10.63 -14.86 0.37
C SER A 230 -9.32 -14.82 -0.41
N GLU A 231 -8.76 -13.64 -0.71
CA GLU A 231 -7.47 -13.51 -1.40
C GLU A 231 -6.26 -13.91 -0.53
N PHE A 232 -6.48 -14.16 0.77
CA PHE A 232 -5.46 -14.74 1.64
C PHE A 232 -5.53 -16.28 1.71
N ASP A 233 -6.54 -16.89 1.10
CA ASP A 233 -6.68 -18.33 1.04
C ASP A 233 -5.52 -18.96 0.23
N GLY A 234 -4.74 -19.82 0.87
CA GLY A 234 -3.55 -20.44 0.31
C GLY A 234 -2.28 -19.59 0.42
N SER A 235 -2.36 -18.38 1.00
CA SER A 235 -1.20 -17.49 1.10
C SER A 235 -0.28 -17.84 2.28
N TRP A 236 1.02 -17.94 1.99
CA TRP A 236 2.07 -18.17 3.00
C TRP A 236 2.89 -16.92 3.25
N THR A 237 3.00 -16.06 2.24
CA THR A 237 3.76 -14.82 2.26
C THR A 237 2.94 -13.64 1.72
N ILE A 238 3.49 -12.43 1.87
CA ILE A 238 2.92 -11.20 1.29
C ILE A 238 2.79 -11.30 -0.24
N PHE A 239 3.73 -11.97 -0.90
CA PHE A 239 3.75 -12.16 -2.35
C PHE A 239 2.64 -13.09 -2.81
N ASP A 240 2.44 -14.23 -2.13
CA ASP A 240 1.39 -15.20 -2.51
C ASP A 240 -0.02 -14.61 -2.40
N SER A 241 -0.22 -13.72 -1.43
CA SER A 241 -1.50 -13.05 -1.25
C SER A 241 -1.79 -12.00 -2.33
N GLY A 242 -0.81 -11.55 -3.11
CA GLY A 242 -0.98 -10.41 -4.02
C GLY A 242 -0.92 -9.04 -3.32
N LEU A 243 -0.64 -9.01 -2.01
CA LEU A 243 -0.61 -7.79 -1.21
C LEU A 243 0.60 -6.92 -1.56
N MET A 244 1.68 -7.52 -2.05
CA MET A 244 2.89 -6.79 -2.45
C MET A 244 2.67 -5.97 -3.72
N GLU A 245 1.87 -6.50 -4.65
CA GLU A 245 1.46 -5.85 -5.89
C GLU A 245 0.50 -4.68 -5.61
N ASP A 246 -0.44 -4.86 -4.68
CA ASP A 246 -1.31 -3.76 -4.24
C ASP A 246 -0.48 -2.64 -3.60
N LEU A 247 0.48 -3.02 -2.76
CA LEU A 247 1.39 -2.09 -2.13
C LEU A 247 2.25 -1.34 -3.15
N SER A 248 2.78 -2.02 -4.17
CA SER A 248 3.60 -1.39 -5.20
C SER A 248 2.79 -0.44 -6.09
N ALA A 249 1.54 -0.78 -6.41
CA ALA A 249 0.62 0.06 -7.17
C ALA A 249 0.24 1.34 -6.40
N GLU A 250 -0.14 1.22 -5.13
CA GLU A 250 -0.44 2.38 -4.28
C GLU A 250 0.78 3.27 -4.05
N THR A 251 1.96 2.66 -3.90
CA THR A 251 3.23 3.40 -3.80
C THR A 251 3.52 4.17 -5.09
N TYR A 252 3.21 3.60 -6.25
CA TYR A 252 3.36 4.28 -7.54
C TYR A 252 2.47 5.52 -7.61
N GLU A 253 1.20 5.41 -7.23
CA GLU A 253 0.26 6.53 -7.25
C GLU A 253 0.68 7.63 -6.26
N ALA A 254 1.15 7.26 -5.07
CA ALA A 254 1.69 8.20 -4.10
C ALA A 254 2.90 8.97 -4.68
N PHE A 255 3.83 8.29 -5.35
CA PHE A 255 4.96 8.95 -6.01
C PHE A 255 4.52 9.84 -7.18
N ALA A 256 3.57 9.40 -7.99
CA ALA A 256 3.04 10.18 -9.10
C ALA A 256 2.47 11.51 -8.61
N LYS A 257 1.67 11.47 -7.54
CA LYS A 257 1.13 12.67 -6.88
C LYS A 257 2.23 13.58 -6.34
N ASP A 258 3.20 13.02 -5.62
CA ASP A 258 4.32 13.76 -5.04
C ASP A 258 5.16 14.49 -6.09
N VAL A 259 5.41 13.85 -7.22
CA VAL A 259 6.11 14.43 -8.37
C VAL A 259 5.33 15.60 -8.94
N VAL A 260 4.04 15.43 -9.19
CA VAL A 260 3.17 16.49 -9.72
C VAL A 260 3.16 17.68 -8.77
N ASP A 261 2.98 17.44 -7.47
CA ASP A 261 2.96 18.48 -6.45
C ASP A 261 4.31 19.20 -6.36
N SER A 262 5.43 18.48 -6.42
CA SER A 262 6.77 19.05 -6.43
C SER A 262 7.00 19.96 -7.64
N GLN A 263 6.60 19.52 -8.83
CA GLN A 263 6.68 20.33 -10.04
C GLN A 263 5.80 21.58 -9.96
N GLN A 264 4.59 21.46 -9.41
CA GLN A 264 3.70 22.60 -9.19
C GLN A 264 4.30 23.61 -8.20
N ARG A 265 4.86 23.14 -7.07
CA ARG A 265 5.54 24.00 -6.09
C ARG A 265 6.70 24.76 -6.74
N MET A 266 7.55 24.09 -7.50
CA MET A 266 8.66 24.72 -8.20
C MET A 266 8.20 25.79 -9.20
N ARG A 267 7.12 25.53 -9.95
CA ARG A 267 6.52 26.52 -10.87
C ARG A 267 5.98 27.74 -10.11
N ARG A 268 5.31 27.54 -8.97
CA ARG A 268 4.82 28.63 -8.12
C ARG A 268 5.99 29.45 -7.55
N LEU A 269 7.04 28.81 -7.07
CA LEU A 269 8.25 29.48 -6.58
C LEU A 269 8.92 30.35 -7.65
N LYS A 270 9.06 29.84 -8.89
CA LYS A 270 9.61 30.64 -10.00
C LYS A 270 8.75 31.86 -10.33
N LYS A 271 7.42 31.69 -10.36
CA LYS A 271 6.49 32.80 -10.61
C LYS A 271 6.55 33.85 -9.50
N VAL A 272 6.44 33.44 -8.24
CA VAL A 272 6.48 34.34 -7.08
C VAL A 272 7.86 35.00 -6.97
N GLY A 273 8.94 34.26 -7.22
CA GLY A 273 10.30 34.78 -7.26
C GLY A 273 10.42 35.90 -8.28
N PHE A 274 9.95 35.70 -9.51
CA PHE A 274 9.96 36.74 -10.54
C PHE A 274 9.17 38.00 -10.11
N TRP A 275 7.98 37.82 -9.54
CA TRP A 275 7.18 38.94 -9.02
C TRP A 275 7.86 39.68 -7.87
N SER A 276 8.47 38.95 -6.92
CA SER A 276 9.17 39.54 -5.77
C SER A 276 10.42 40.32 -6.19
N ILE A 277 11.19 39.81 -7.16
CA ILE A 277 12.35 40.50 -7.73
C ILE A 277 11.90 41.76 -8.47
N SER A 278 10.84 41.66 -9.28
CA SER A 278 10.27 42.81 -9.97
C SER A 278 9.82 43.91 -9.00
N LEU A 279 9.14 43.53 -7.91
CA LEU A 279 8.69 44.45 -6.87
C LEU A 279 9.86 45.10 -6.10
N ALA A 280 10.91 44.33 -5.80
CA ALA A 280 12.12 44.85 -5.15
C ALA A 280 12.87 45.86 -6.04
N ILE A 281 12.95 45.59 -7.35
CA ILE A 281 13.54 46.50 -8.33
C ILE A 281 12.73 47.80 -8.40
N GLN A 282 11.39 47.71 -8.47
CA GLN A 282 10.52 48.90 -8.45
C GLN A 282 10.68 49.71 -7.16
N ALA A 283 10.76 49.05 -6.01
CA ALA A 283 10.98 49.71 -4.71
C ALA A 283 12.35 50.41 -4.65
N LEU A 284 13.42 49.80 -5.20
CA LEU A 284 14.74 50.43 -5.32
C LEU A 284 14.69 51.68 -6.20
N PHE A 285 14.03 51.63 -7.35
CA PHE A 285 13.89 52.80 -8.23
C PHE A 285 13.06 53.92 -7.59
N MET A 286 11.96 53.60 -6.90
CA MET A 286 11.19 54.59 -6.14
C MET A 286 11.99 55.21 -5.00
N GLY A 287 12.77 54.40 -4.27
CA GLY A 287 13.65 54.88 -3.20
C GLY A 287 14.78 55.78 -3.70
N MET A 288 15.33 55.51 -4.87
CA MET A 288 16.32 56.40 -5.51
C MET A 288 15.68 57.67 -6.05
N ALA A 289 14.48 57.61 -6.63
CA ALA A 289 13.76 58.77 -7.14
C ALA A 289 13.31 59.74 -6.02
N GLY A 290 13.03 59.23 -4.82
CA GLY A 290 12.70 60.06 -3.65
C GLY A 290 13.88 60.82 -3.02
N ASN A 291 15.12 60.55 -3.46
CA ASN A 291 16.33 61.19 -2.94
C ASN A 291 16.93 62.25 -3.89
N VAL A 292 16.19 62.63 -4.95
CA VAL A 292 16.60 63.63 -5.97
C VAL A 292 15.62 64.81 -6.03
N ALA A 293 14.86 65.06 -4.96
CA ALA A 293 14.00 66.24 -4.80
C ALA A 293 14.43 67.07 -3.59
#